data_AF-A0A7C7PT51-F1
#
_entry.id   AF-A0A7C7PT51-F1
#
_cell.length_a   1.000
_cell.length_b   1.000
_cell.length_c   1.000
_cell.angle_alpha   90.00
_cell.angle_beta   90.00
_cell.angle_gamma   90.00
#
_symmetry.space_group_name_H-M   'P 1'
#
loop_
_entity.id
_entity.type
_entity.pdbx_description
1 polymer ?
#
loop_
_entity_poly.entity_id
_entity_poly.type
_entity_poly.pdbx_seq_one_letter_code
_entity_poly.pdbx_strand_id
1 'polypeptide(L)'
;MVEVGVRDALAISLVIGVMVTVMSSMMAFFALGTEVDEIGNALQTGLIIGGASGAVVLMFALARVRNHTEKVETRDAERAAEVDDLRAVLTHLEDETDGAWVVEERVRRERGVLTFDMHGLDAAQAAGATELLLAHRDELKRVRLVTGRGEIIHDKSADPGIRPAVLQRLRIGAEAVDWQVLEKAGSITLRPMGVAPSAKRRLGRFVVFVVPMTGVMALTFRDLAGSTLADQGTAFGIAAGLFLTVLLSSYRDRSG
;
A
#
# COMPACT_ATOMS: atom_id res chain seq x y z
N MET A 1 15.03 8.21 3.60
CA MET A 1 14.66 8.34 2.17
C MET A 1 14.66 9.83 1.87
N VAL A 2 15.36 10.27 0.82
CA VAL A 2 15.37 11.69 0.43
C VAL A 2 14.00 12.02 -0.17
N GLU A 3 13.31 13.00 0.41
CA GLU A 3 12.00 13.45 -0.06
C GLU A 3 12.19 14.27 -1.33
N VAL A 4 11.43 13.92 -2.38
CA VAL A 4 11.45 14.66 -3.66
C VAL A 4 10.71 15.97 -3.45
N GLY A 5 11.44 17.07 -3.39
CA GLY A 5 10.87 18.41 -3.26
C GLY A 5 10.41 18.98 -4.60
N VAL A 6 9.78 20.16 -4.56
CA VAL A 6 9.41 20.92 -5.77
C VAL A 6 10.63 21.23 -6.64
N ARG A 7 11.79 21.46 -6.01
CA ARG A 7 13.07 21.68 -6.71
C ARG A 7 13.51 20.45 -7.49
N ASP A 8 13.34 19.26 -6.93
CA ASP A 8 13.69 18.00 -7.58
C ASP A 8 12.72 17.69 -8.73
N ALA A 9 11.42 17.98 -8.55
CA ALA A 9 10.42 17.87 -9.61
C ALA A 9 10.78 18.75 -10.82
N LEU A 10 11.19 20.00 -10.57
CA LEU A 10 11.66 20.91 -11.62
C LEU A 10 12.94 20.37 -12.30
N ALA A 11 13.94 19.96 -11.52
CA ALA A 11 15.20 19.44 -12.06
C ALA A 11 15.00 18.18 -12.92
N ILE A 12 14.20 17.21 -12.46
CA ILE A 12 13.90 15.97 -13.19
C ILE A 12 13.17 16.29 -14.51
N SER A 13 12.15 17.16 -14.45
CA SER A 13 11.39 17.53 -15.64
C SER A 13 12.24 18.25 -16.69
N LEU A 14 13.15 19.12 -16.25
CA LEU A 14 14.08 19.82 -17.11
C LEU A 14 15.07 18.87 -17.77
N VAL A 15 15.70 17.98 -16.99
CA VAL A 15 16.67 17.01 -17.52
C VAL A 15 16.01 16.08 -18.54
N ILE A 16 14.83 15.54 -18.22
CA ILE A 16 14.09 14.66 -19.14
C ILE A 16 13.68 15.43 -20.40
N GLY A 17 13.17 16.66 -20.24
CA GLY A 17 12.81 17.52 -21.38
C GLY A 17 13.99 17.76 -22.31
N VAL A 18 15.17 18.09 -21.78
CA VAL A 18 16.41 18.29 -22.55
C VAL A 18 16.85 16.99 -23.25
N MET A 19 16.81 15.86 -22.54
CA MET A 19 17.18 14.56 -23.15
C MET A 19 16.26 14.20 -24.32
N VAL A 20 14.95 14.39 -24.16
CA VAL A 20 13.98 14.15 -25.23
C VAL A 20 14.19 15.14 -26.38
N THR A 21 14.45 16.42 -26.10
CA THR A 21 14.79 17.41 -27.13
C THR A 21 15.96 16.94 -27.99
N VAL A 22 17.04 16.47 -27.38
CA VAL A 22 18.24 16.00 -28.11
C VAL A 22 17.91 14.77 -28.96
N MET A 23 17.29 13.75 -28.36
CA MET A 23 16.94 12.50 -29.05
C MET A 23 15.97 12.73 -30.21
N SER A 24 14.92 13.53 -30.00
CA SER A 24 13.93 13.86 -31.02
C SER A 24 14.50 14.76 -32.11
N SER A 25 15.40 15.69 -31.78
CA SER A 25 16.11 16.49 -32.78
C SER A 25 16.98 15.61 -33.69
N MET A 26 17.72 14.65 -33.12
CA MET A 26 18.52 13.70 -33.90
C MET A 26 17.65 12.82 -34.80
N MET A 27 16.55 12.27 -34.27
CA MET A 27 15.61 11.48 -35.08
C MET A 27 14.99 12.30 -36.21
N ALA A 28 14.57 13.53 -35.94
CA ALA A 28 14.00 14.41 -36.95
C ALA A 28 15.04 14.76 -38.03
N PHE A 29 16.29 15.02 -37.65
CA PHE A 29 17.38 15.28 -38.59
C PHE A 29 17.65 14.09 -39.52
N PHE A 30 17.64 12.86 -39.00
CA PHE A 30 17.79 11.67 -39.84
C PHE A 30 16.57 11.39 -40.73
N ALA A 31 15.37 11.78 -40.29
CA ALA A 31 14.14 11.58 -41.04
C ALA A 31 13.91 12.62 -42.15
N LEU A 32 14.33 13.87 -41.94
CA LEU A 32 14.13 15.00 -42.87
C LEU A 32 15.20 15.07 -43.97
N GLY A 33 16.34 14.40 -43.78
CA GLY A 33 17.50 14.49 -44.65
C GLY A 33 18.58 15.35 -44.00
N THR A 34 19.81 14.86 -43.97
CA THR A 34 20.93 15.43 -43.18
C THR A 34 21.52 16.71 -43.79
N GLU A 35 20.71 17.49 -44.51
CA GLU A 35 21.11 18.75 -45.11
C GLU A 35 21.15 19.86 -44.06
N VAL A 36 22.02 20.86 -44.29
CA VAL A 36 22.23 21.96 -43.33
C VAL A 36 20.95 22.77 -43.12
N ASP A 37 20.13 22.89 -44.16
CA ASP A 37 18.88 23.65 -44.12
C ASP A 37 17.82 23.01 -43.21
N GLU A 38 17.90 21.70 -42.97
CA GLU A 38 16.96 20.95 -42.14
C GLU A 38 17.32 20.95 -40.64
N ILE A 39 18.51 21.44 -40.27
CA ILE A 39 18.93 21.52 -38.86
C ILE A 39 17.94 22.36 -38.04
N GLY A 40 17.45 23.47 -38.60
CA GLY A 40 16.47 24.32 -37.93
C GLY A 40 15.15 23.60 -37.66
N ASN A 41 14.62 22.88 -38.66
CA ASN A 41 13.37 22.13 -38.55
C ASN A 41 13.50 20.95 -37.57
N ALA A 42 14.63 20.25 -37.59
CA ALA A 42 14.92 19.16 -36.68
C ALA A 42 15.02 19.65 -35.22
N LEU A 43 15.72 20.77 -34.99
CA LEU A 43 15.83 21.38 -33.66
C LEU A 43 14.47 21.87 -33.14
N GLN A 44 13.67 22.50 -34.00
CA GLN A 44 12.32 22.95 -33.64
C GLN A 44 11.42 21.77 -33.26
N THR A 45 11.49 20.67 -34.02
CA THR A 45 10.76 19.44 -33.73
C THR A 45 11.16 18.87 -32.37
N GLY A 46 12.47 18.80 -32.10
CA GLY A 46 12.96 18.36 -30.79
C GLY A 46 12.52 19.27 -29.64
N LEU A 47 12.58 20.59 -29.82
CA LEU A 47 12.15 21.56 -28.80
C LEU A 47 10.66 21.41 -28.47
N ILE A 48 9.81 21.20 -29.47
CA ILE A 48 8.36 20.99 -29.26
C ILE A 48 8.13 19.70 -28.47
N ILE A 49 8.73 18.59 -28.91
CA ILE A 49 8.53 17.27 -28.29
C ILE A 49 9.13 17.22 -26.88
N GLY A 50 10.35 17.73 -26.69
CA GLY A 50 11.00 17.77 -25.40
C GLY A 50 10.36 18.75 -24.43
N GLY A 51 9.91 19.91 -24.90
CA GLY A 51 9.13 20.87 -24.10
C GLY A 51 7.80 20.27 -23.62
N ALA A 52 7.05 19.63 -24.52
CA ALA A 52 5.81 18.94 -24.18
C ALA A 52 6.04 17.81 -23.16
N SER A 53 7.06 16.98 -23.40
CA SER A 53 7.40 15.86 -22.52
C SER A 53 7.84 16.33 -21.12
N GLY A 54 8.69 17.37 -21.05
CA GLY A 54 9.10 17.99 -19.81
C GLY A 54 7.92 18.58 -19.03
N ALA A 55 6.99 19.27 -19.71
CA ALA A 55 5.79 19.81 -19.09
C ALA A 55 4.87 18.72 -18.51
N VAL A 56 4.69 17.61 -19.24
CA VAL A 56 3.91 16.45 -18.74
C VAL A 56 4.57 15.87 -17.50
N VAL A 57 5.88 15.61 -17.53
CA VAL A 57 6.63 15.08 -16.37
C VAL A 57 6.54 16.03 -15.19
N LEU A 58 6.69 17.34 -15.40
CA LEU A 58 6.57 18.35 -14.35
C LEU A 58 5.19 18.32 -13.70
N MET A 59 4.13 18.26 -14.50
CA MET A 59 2.75 18.20 -14.01
C MET A 59 2.54 16.97 -13.11
N PHE A 60 2.99 15.79 -13.54
CA PHE A 60 2.91 14.57 -12.74
C PHE A 60 3.77 14.63 -11.47
N ALA A 61 4.98 15.18 -11.55
CA ALA A 61 5.88 15.31 -10.41
C ALA A 61 5.31 16.27 -9.37
N LEU A 62 4.79 17.43 -9.78
CA LEU A 62 4.14 18.39 -8.87
C LEU A 62 2.85 17.83 -8.27
N ALA A 63 2.01 17.17 -9.07
CA ALA A 63 0.82 16.49 -8.57
C ALA A 63 1.18 15.42 -7.54
N ARG A 64 2.29 14.69 -7.74
CA ARG A 64 2.81 13.71 -6.78
C ARG A 64 3.28 14.37 -5.49
N VAL A 65 4.03 15.47 -5.56
CA VAL A 65 4.51 16.21 -4.37
C VAL A 65 3.31 16.73 -3.57
N ARG A 66 2.35 17.40 -4.22
CA ARG A 66 1.14 17.91 -3.56
C ARG A 66 0.33 16.79 -2.93
N ASN A 67 0.04 15.73 -3.68
CA ASN A 67 -0.69 14.58 -3.17
C ASN A 67 0.07 13.88 -2.04
N HIS A 68 1.40 13.97 -1.97
CA HIS A 68 2.16 13.40 -0.86
C HIS A 68 1.98 14.23 0.41
N THR A 69 2.12 15.55 0.32
CA THR A 69 1.90 16.46 1.45
C THR A 69 0.48 16.37 1.99
N GLU A 70 -0.52 16.44 1.11
CA GLU A 70 -1.94 16.29 1.46
C GLU A 70 -2.18 14.93 2.12
N LYS A 71 -1.65 13.84 1.55
CA LYS A 71 -1.75 12.51 2.17
C LYS A 71 -1.07 12.42 3.53
N VAL A 72 -0.01 13.16 3.82
CA VAL A 72 0.65 13.13 5.13
C VAL A 72 -0.22 13.82 6.17
N GLU A 73 -0.71 15.02 5.88
CA GLU A 73 -1.59 15.78 6.77
C GLU A 73 -2.90 15.05 7.04
N THR A 74 -3.56 14.54 5.99
CA THR A 74 -4.77 13.73 6.13
C THR A 74 -4.49 12.45 6.91
N ARG A 75 -3.35 11.79 6.70
CA ARG A 75 -2.99 10.59 7.47
C ARG A 75 -2.82 10.86 8.94
N ASP A 76 -2.22 11.98 9.33
CA ASP A 76 -2.01 12.27 10.75
C ASP A 76 -3.33 12.65 11.43
N ALA A 77 -4.22 13.37 10.75
CA ALA A 77 -5.58 13.61 11.21
C ALA A 77 -6.40 12.31 11.34
N GLU A 78 -6.38 11.45 10.32
CA GLU A 78 -7.02 10.13 10.35
C GLU A 78 -6.48 9.25 11.48
N ARG A 79 -5.17 9.31 11.75
CA ARG A 79 -4.54 8.53 12.82
C ARG A 79 -4.93 9.01 14.21
N ALA A 80 -5.16 10.31 14.39
CA ALA A 80 -5.64 10.87 15.64
C ALA A 80 -7.11 10.48 15.85
N ALA A 81 -7.95 10.67 14.83
CA ALA A 81 -9.35 10.25 14.85
C ALA A 81 -9.51 8.75 15.17
N GLU A 82 -8.72 7.87 14.54
CA GLU A 82 -8.76 6.43 14.80
C GLU A 82 -8.47 6.06 16.27
N VAL A 83 -7.62 6.84 16.97
CA VAL A 83 -7.35 6.64 18.39
C VAL A 83 -8.56 7.08 19.23
N ASP A 84 -9.13 8.23 18.92
CA ASP A 84 -10.26 8.80 19.64
C ASP A 84 -11.55 7.98 19.44
N ASP A 85 -11.78 7.48 18.22
CA ASP A 85 -12.90 6.59 17.90
C ASP A 85 -12.79 5.29 18.70
N LEU A 86 -11.60 4.65 18.70
CA LEU A 86 -11.40 3.43 19.48
C LEU A 86 -11.54 3.68 20.99
N ARG A 87 -11.08 4.83 21.48
CA ARG A 87 -11.27 5.23 22.89
C ARG A 87 -12.76 5.35 23.20
N ALA A 88 -13.53 6.04 22.38
CA ALA A 88 -14.97 6.20 22.57
C ALA A 88 -15.72 4.85 22.62
N VAL A 89 -15.32 3.90 21.77
CA VAL A 89 -15.89 2.54 21.78
C VAL A 89 -15.56 1.79 23.07
N LEU A 90 -14.34 1.97 23.60
CA LEU A 90 -13.84 1.24 24.76
C LEU A 90 -14.03 1.95 26.11
N THR A 91 -14.56 3.19 26.15
CA THR A 91 -14.77 3.95 27.39
C THR A 91 -15.61 3.20 28.42
N HIS A 92 -16.59 2.41 27.99
CA HIS A 92 -17.42 1.61 28.92
C HIS A 92 -16.61 0.62 29.79
N LEU A 93 -15.42 0.20 29.35
CA LEU A 93 -14.56 -0.69 30.13
C LEU A 93 -13.95 0.02 31.36
N GLU A 94 -13.86 1.34 31.37
CA GLU A 94 -13.42 2.09 32.55
C GLU A 94 -14.45 1.94 33.68
N ASP A 95 -15.74 2.02 33.34
CA ASP A 95 -16.85 1.84 34.28
C ASP A 95 -16.91 0.39 34.78
N GLU A 96 -16.72 -0.60 33.89
CA GLU A 96 -16.75 -2.02 34.25
C GLU A 96 -15.56 -2.48 35.12
N THR A 97 -14.49 -1.69 35.16
CA THR A 97 -13.28 -1.99 35.96
C THR A 97 -13.15 -1.10 37.19
N ASP A 98 -14.20 -0.35 37.54
CA ASP A 98 -14.19 0.65 38.63
C ASP A 98 -12.99 1.62 38.53
N GLY A 99 -12.59 1.99 37.31
CA GLY A 99 -11.46 2.87 37.03
C GLY A 99 -10.07 2.24 37.18
N ALA A 100 -9.97 0.92 37.40
CA ALA A 100 -8.69 0.22 37.43
C ALA A 100 -8.03 0.13 36.04
N TRP A 101 -8.82 0.23 34.97
CA TRP A 101 -8.37 0.31 33.59
C TRP A 101 -8.77 1.67 33.00
N VAL A 102 -7.78 2.43 32.52
CA VAL A 102 -7.98 3.77 31.95
C VAL A 102 -7.74 3.75 30.45
N VAL A 103 -8.76 4.12 29.67
CA VAL A 103 -8.79 4.06 28.20
C VAL A 103 -7.71 4.93 27.58
N GLU A 104 -7.43 6.09 28.15
CA GLU A 104 -6.45 7.04 27.60
C GLU A 104 -5.01 6.49 27.66
N GLU A 105 -4.67 5.76 28.73
CA GLU A 105 -3.35 5.18 28.93
C GLU A 105 -3.15 3.87 28.13
N ARG A 106 -4.26 3.14 27.94
CA ARG A 106 -4.28 1.77 27.42
C ARG A 106 -4.56 1.72 25.92
N VAL A 107 -5.21 2.73 25.35
CA VAL A 107 -5.40 2.91 23.91
C VAL A 107 -4.52 4.05 23.44
N ARG A 108 -3.42 3.71 22.76
CA ARG A 108 -2.41 4.68 22.32
C ARG A 108 -1.72 4.25 21.05
N ARG A 109 -1.10 5.20 20.35
CA ARG A 109 -0.33 4.90 19.16
C ARG A 109 1.14 4.72 19.48
N GLU A 110 1.66 3.51 19.33
CA GLU A 110 3.07 3.19 19.57
C GLU A 110 3.80 2.92 18.26
N ARG A 111 4.84 3.71 17.97
CA ARG A 111 5.67 3.57 16.76
C ARG A 111 4.81 3.49 15.48
N GLY A 112 3.74 4.28 15.43
CA GLY A 112 2.81 4.38 14.30
C GLY A 112 1.71 3.29 14.23
N VAL A 113 1.65 2.37 15.19
CA VAL A 113 0.60 1.31 15.26
C VAL A 113 -0.36 1.63 16.40
N LEU A 114 -1.67 1.47 16.17
CA LEU A 114 -2.66 1.58 17.22
C LEU A 114 -2.49 0.40 18.18
N THR A 115 -2.19 0.68 19.44
CA THR A 115 -1.96 -0.32 20.48
C THR A 115 -3.10 -0.23 21.49
N PHE A 116 -3.72 -1.37 21.75
CA PHE A 116 -4.68 -1.57 22.81
C PHE A 116 -4.09 -2.53 23.84
N ASP A 117 -3.85 -2.02 25.04
CA ASP A 117 -3.33 -2.75 26.17
C ASP A 117 -4.47 -3.32 27.03
N MET A 118 -4.57 -4.64 27.05
CA MET A 118 -5.61 -5.37 27.77
C MET A 118 -5.20 -5.71 29.21
N HIS A 119 -4.02 -5.26 29.68
CA HIS A 119 -3.61 -5.47 31.07
C HIS A 119 -4.56 -4.73 32.02
N GLY A 120 -5.10 -5.45 33.01
CA GLY A 120 -6.09 -4.94 33.96
C GLY A 120 -7.53 -5.31 33.60
N LEU A 121 -7.77 -5.90 32.43
CA LEU A 121 -9.03 -6.54 32.09
C LEU A 121 -9.04 -7.99 32.55
N ASP A 122 -10.22 -8.55 32.78
CA ASP A 122 -10.40 -10.00 32.88
C ASP A 122 -10.52 -10.66 31.48
N ALA A 123 -10.53 -11.99 31.45
CA ALA A 123 -10.64 -12.75 30.20
C ALA A 123 -11.97 -12.51 29.44
N ALA A 124 -13.07 -12.24 30.13
CA ALA A 124 -14.38 -12.01 29.53
C ALA A 124 -14.48 -10.61 28.90
N GLN A 125 -14.04 -9.58 29.64
CA GLN A 125 -13.90 -8.20 29.19
C GLN A 125 -12.96 -8.12 27.99
N ALA A 126 -11.82 -8.81 28.02
CA ALA A 126 -10.90 -8.83 26.88
C ALA A 126 -11.50 -9.52 25.64
N ALA A 127 -12.29 -10.58 25.82
CA ALA A 127 -13.01 -11.21 24.72
C ALA A 127 -14.12 -10.31 24.16
N GLY A 128 -14.87 -9.61 25.02
CA GLY A 128 -15.89 -8.63 24.64
C GLY A 128 -15.29 -7.43 23.90
N ALA A 129 -14.18 -6.89 24.39
CA ALA A 129 -13.44 -5.84 23.70
C ALA A 129 -12.95 -6.30 22.32
N THR A 130 -12.54 -7.57 22.19
CA THR A 130 -12.16 -8.18 20.91
C THR A 130 -13.34 -8.28 19.93
N GLU A 131 -14.55 -8.58 20.41
CA GLU A 131 -15.78 -8.52 19.61
C GLU A 131 -16.02 -7.11 19.07
N LEU A 132 -15.92 -6.10 19.93
CA LEU A 132 -16.14 -4.70 19.54
C LEU A 132 -15.13 -4.25 18.47
N LEU A 133 -13.88 -4.66 18.58
CA LEU A 133 -12.87 -4.42 17.54
C LEU A 133 -13.24 -5.07 16.20
N LEU A 134 -13.76 -6.30 16.22
CA LEU A 134 -14.19 -6.98 15.01
C LEU A 134 -15.39 -6.27 14.38
N ALA A 135 -16.33 -5.76 15.19
CA ALA A 135 -17.49 -5.00 14.72
C ALA A 135 -17.10 -3.65 14.10
N HIS A 136 -16.09 -2.97 14.63
CA HIS A 136 -15.61 -1.66 14.14
C HIS A 136 -14.41 -1.78 13.18
N ARG A 137 -14.23 -2.95 12.55
CA ARG A 137 -13.09 -3.22 11.65
C ARG A 137 -12.96 -2.22 10.49
N ASP A 138 -14.05 -1.60 10.04
CA ASP A 138 -14.00 -0.67 8.90
C ASP A 138 -13.35 0.67 9.22
N GLU A 139 -13.36 1.05 10.51
CA GLU A 139 -12.72 2.26 11.01
C GLU A 139 -11.27 2.00 11.45
N LEU A 140 -10.93 0.73 11.70
CA LEU A 140 -9.64 0.33 12.23
C LEU A 140 -8.69 -0.16 11.13
N LYS A 141 -7.48 0.41 11.14
CA LYS A 141 -6.38 0.01 10.26
C LYS A 141 -5.64 -1.16 10.90
N ARG A 142 -4.47 -0.90 11.47
CA ARG A 142 -3.62 -1.93 12.09
C ARG A 142 -3.66 -1.77 13.60
N VAL A 143 -4.16 -2.80 14.28
CA VAL A 143 -4.29 -2.83 15.74
C VAL A 143 -3.32 -3.85 16.34
N ARG A 144 -2.65 -3.48 17.42
CA ARG A 144 -1.85 -4.37 18.25
C ARG A 144 -2.56 -4.53 19.59
N LEU A 145 -2.92 -5.77 19.92
CA LEU A 145 -3.43 -6.15 21.23
C LEU A 145 -2.27 -6.59 22.11
N VAL A 146 -2.13 -5.99 23.29
CA VAL A 146 -1.16 -6.41 24.31
C VAL A 146 -1.92 -7.25 25.33
N THR A 147 -1.73 -8.57 25.24
CA THR A 147 -2.46 -9.57 26.05
C THR A 147 -1.61 -10.15 27.19
N GLY A 148 -0.35 -9.72 27.31
CA GLY A 148 0.64 -10.36 28.17
C GLY A 148 1.11 -11.72 27.66
N ARG A 149 2.18 -12.26 28.28
CA ARG A 149 2.83 -13.51 27.84
C ARG A 149 2.00 -14.75 28.16
N GLY A 150 1.14 -14.69 29.19
CA GLY A 150 0.25 -15.77 29.61
C GLY A 150 0.90 -16.83 30.51
N GLU A 151 2.14 -16.61 30.98
CA GLU A 151 2.95 -17.65 31.64
C GLU A 151 3.28 -17.37 33.12
N ILE A 152 3.13 -16.13 33.62
CA ILE A 152 3.61 -15.74 34.95
C ILE A 152 2.63 -14.78 35.63
N ILE A 153 2.13 -15.12 36.83
CA ILE A 153 1.33 -14.23 37.67
C ILE A 153 2.28 -13.45 38.59
N HIS A 154 2.27 -12.13 38.47
CA HIS A 154 2.95 -11.15 39.34
C HIS A 154 2.12 -9.86 39.28
N ASP A 155 2.23 -8.96 40.27
CA ASP A 155 1.36 -7.76 40.42
C ASP A 155 1.26 -6.84 39.19
N LYS A 156 2.16 -6.99 38.21
CA LYS A 156 2.17 -6.22 36.96
C LYS A 156 1.89 -7.06 35.70
N SER A 157 1.47 -8.30 35.87
CA SER A 157 1.18 -9.23 34.77
C SER A 157 -0.27 -9.19 34.35
N ALA A 158 -0.51 -9.46 33.07
CA ALA A 158 -1.84 -9.75 32.56
C ALA A 158 -2.37 -11.06 33.15
N ASP A 159 -3.69 -11.16 33.30
CA ASP A 159 -4.36 -12.42 33.59
C ASP A 159 -4.00 -13.46 32.49
N PRO A 160 -3.46 -14.63 32.85
CA PRO A 160 -3.15 -15.71 31.90
C PRO A 160 -4.32 -16.12 31.01
N GLY A 161 -5.57 -15.91 31.46
CA GLY A 161 -6.80 -16.24 30.73
C GLY A 161 -7.11 -15.33 29.54
N ILE A 162 -6.55 -14.12 29.49
CA ILE A 162 -6.83 -13.12 28.43
C ILE A 162 -6.42 -13.64 27.05
N ARG A 163 -5.18 -14.13 26.94
CA ARG A 163 -4.62 -14.50 25.63
C ARG A 163 -5.37 -15.67 24.98
N PRO A 164 -5.70 -16.78 25.68
CA PRO A 164 -6.54 -17.83 25.13
C PRO A 164 -7.93 -17.33 24.70
N ALA A 165 -8.58 -16.50 25.52
CA ALA A 165 -9.93 -15.99 25.24
C ALA A 165 -9.95 -15.10 23.97
N VAL A 166 -8.99 -14.17 23.86
CA VAL A 166 -8.81 -13.30 22.69
C VAL A 166 -8.50 -14.13 21.43
N LEU A 167 -7.59 -15.11 21.51
CA LEU A 167 -7.26 -15.96 20.36
C LEU A 167 -8.44 -16.80 19.89
N GLN A 168 -9.22 -17.37 20.82
CA GLN A 168 -10.43 -18.11 20.49
C GLN A 168 -11.41 -17.20 19.75
N ARG A 169 -11.62 -15.97 20.23
CA ARG A 169 -12.51 -15.02 19.57
C ARG A 169 -12.02 -14.61 18.19
N LEU A 170 -10.73 -14.33 18.04
CA LEU A 170 -10.13 -13.95 16.75
C LEU A 170 -10.18 -15.09 15.73
N ARG A 171 -10.03 -16.35 16.15
CA ARG A 171 -10.18 -17.50 15.24
C ARG A 171 -11.58 -17.59 14.63
N ILE A 172 -12.60 -17.15 15.35
CA ILE A 172 -14.00 -17.17 14.88
C ILE A 172 -14.28 -15.97 13.97
N GLY A 173 -13.79 -14.76 14.33
CA GLY A 173 -14.22 -13.53 13.67
C GLY A 173 -13.24 -12.89 12.71
N ALA A 174 -11.92 -13.13 12.85
CA ALA A 174 -10.92 -12.39 12.10
C ALA A 174 -10.96 -12.68 10.59
N GLU A 175 -11.26 -13.93 10.20
CA GLU A 175 -11.41 -14.29 8.78
C GLU A 175 -12.61 -13.59 8.14
N ALA A 176 -13.72 -13.49 8.85
CA ALA A 176 -14.95 -12.84 8.37
C ALA A 176 -14.75 -11.35 8.08
N VAL A 177 -13.84 -10.69 8.80
CA VAL A 177 -13.56 -9.25 8.65
C VAL A 177 -12.26 -8.97 7.88
N ASP A 178 -11.71 -9.97 7.18
CA ASP A 178 -10.49 -9.86 6.38
C ASP A 178 -9.25 -9.40 7.20
N TRP A 179 -9.16 -9.84 8.45
CA TRP A 179 -8.00 -9.60 9.32
C TRP A 179 -7.04 -10.78 9.35
N GLN A 180 -5.77 -10.48 9.10
CA GLN A 180 -4.67 -11.38 9.33
C GLN A 180 -4.20 -11.26 10.78
N VAL A 181 -4.27 -12.37 11.52
CA VAL A 181 -3.80 -12.47 12.90
C VAL A 181 -2.32 -12.85 12.91
N LEU A 182 -1.48 -12.01 13.52
CA LEU A 182 -0.05 -12.23 13.68
C LEU A 182 0.28 -12.37 15.17
N GLU A 183 0.52 -13.60 15.60
CA GLU A 183 0.82 -13.90 17.00
C GLU A 183 2.29 -13.65 17.33
N LYS A 184 2.55 -12.96 18.45
CA LYS A 184 3.89 -12.75 19.01
C LYS A 184 3.89 -13.07 20.51
N ALA A 185 5.07 -13.22 21.09
CA ALA A 185 5.20 -13.35 22.53
C ALA A 185 4.70 -12.07 23.22
N GLY A 186 3.56 -12.16 23.90
CA GLY A 186 2.98 -11.05 24.67
C GLY A 186 2.05 -10.11 23.92
N SER A 187 1.87 -10.28 22.60
CA SER A 187 0.99 -9.41 21.81
C SER A 187 0.46 -10.11 20.57
N ILE A 188 -0.71 -9.67 20.11
CA ILE A 188 -1.35 -10.14 18.89
C ILE A 188 -1.52 -8.93 17.98
N THR A 189 -1.01 -8.98 16.75
CA THR A 189 -1.18 -7.89 15.79
C THR A 189 -2.23 -8.27 14.76
N LEU A 190 -3.25 -7.44 14.63
CA LEU A 190 -4.32 -7.55 13.63
C LEU A 190 -3.95 -6.67 12.44
N ARG A 191 -3.84 -7.29 11.27
CA ARG A 191 -3.48 -6.60 10.02
C ARG A 191 -4.61 -6.75 9.00
N PRO A 192 -5.12 -5.66 8.44
CA PRO A 192 -6.13 -5.74 7.40
C PRO A 192 -5.53 -6.30 6.11
N MET A 193 -6.23 -7.25 5.48
CA MET A 193 -5.80 -7.88 4.22
C MET A 193 -5.94 -6.95 3.00
N GLY A 194 -6.47 -5.74 3.22
CA GLY A 194 -6.78 -4.75 2.18
C GLY A 194 -8.14 -5.00 1.54
N VAL A 195 -8.65 -4.06 0.75
CA VAL A 195 -9.96 -4.20 0.08
C VAL A 195 -9.80 -4.95 -1.24
N ALA A 196 -10.60 -5.99 -1.45
CA ALA A 196 -10.62 -6.71 -2.73
C ALA A 196 -11.11 -5.79 -3.86
N PRO A 197 -10.48 -5.83 -5.05
CA PRO A 197 -10.96 -5.03 -6.17
C PRO A 197 -12.34 -5.52 -6.61
N SER A 198 -13.24 -4.56 -6.87
CA SER A 198 -14.54 -4.84 -7.49
C SER A 198 -14.34 -5.52 -8.86
N ALA A 199 -15.33 -6.30 -9.29
CA ALA A 199 -15.28 -7.02 -10.57
C ALA A 199 -14.96 -6.09 -11.75
N LYS A 200 -15.59 -4.89 -11.78
CA LYS A 200 -15.35 -3.87 -12.81
C LYS A 200 -13.91 -3.36 -12.79
N ARG A 201 -13.34 -3.08 -11.61
CA ARG A 201 -11.96 -2.60 -11.48
C ARG A 201 -10.94 -3.70 -11.82
N ARG A 202 -11.23 -4.95 -11.45
CA ARG A 202 -10.43 -6.13 -11.83
C ARG A 202 -10.39 -6.30 -13.34
N LEU A 203 -11.55 -6.27 -13.99
CA LEU A 203 -11.66 -6.38 -15.45
C LEU A 203 -10.94 -5.22 -16.16
N GLY A 204 -11.14 -3.98 -15.71
CA GLY A 204 -10.46 -2.82 -16.28
C GLY A 204 -8.94 -2.93 -16.23
N ARG A 205 -8.39 -3.34 -15.08
CA ARG A 205 -6.94 -3.61 -14.94
C ARG A 205 -6.50 -4.72 -15.89
N PHE A 206 -7.25 -5.82 -15.98
CA PHE A 206 -6.91 -6.94 -16.84
C PHE A 206 -6.81 -6.53 -18.32
N VAL A 207 -7.83 -5.83 -18.84
CA VAL A 207 -7.89 -5.41 -20.25
C VAL A 207 -6.73 -4.47 -20.60
N VAL A 208 -6.39 -3.54 -19.71
CA VAL A 208 -5.28 -2.58 -19.95
C VAL A 208 -3.92 -3.27 -19.97
N PHE A 209 -3.69 -4.23 -19.08
CA PHE A 209 -2.36 -4.81 -18.89
C PHE A 209 -2.11 -6.09 -19.68
N VAL A 210 -3.15 -6.80 -20.13
CA VAL A 210 -2.97 -8.12 -20.75
C VAL A 210 -2.12 -8.05 -22.01
N VAL A 211 -2.45 -7.16 -22.96
CA VAL A 211 -1.75 -7.06 -24.25
C VAL A 211 -0.27 -6.69 -24.09
N PRO A 212 0.11 -5.62 -23.36
CA PRO A 212 1.52 -5.29 -23.19
C PRO A 212 2.27 -6.35 -22.39
N MET A 213 1.67 -6.94 -21.34
CA MET A 213 2.36 -7.98 -20.55
C MET A 213 2.59 -9.27 -21.33
N THR A 214 1.58 -9.76 -22.05
CA THR A 214 1.75 -10.96 -22.88
C THR A 214 2.71 -10.71 -24.03
N GLY A 215 2.65 -9.54 -24.66
CA GLY A 215 3.54 -9.19 -25.77
C GLY A 215 5.01 -9.13 -25.34
N VAL A 216 5.31 -8.41 -24.27
CA VAL A 216 6.68 -8.31 -23.73
C VAL A 216 7.17 -9.68 -23.27
N MET A 217 6.37 -10.41 -22.49
CA MET A 217 6.77 -11.73 -21.99
C MET A 217 7.01 -12.74 -23.11
N ALA A 218 6.15 -12.76 -24.13
CA ALA A 218 6.30 -13.60 -25.31
C ALA A 218 7.65 -13.36 -26.01
N LEU A 219 7.98 -12.09 -26.27
CA LEU A 219 9.25 -11.71 -26.90
C LEU A 219 10.44 -12.08 -26.02
N THR A 220 10.40 -11.75 -24.72
CA THR A 220 11.52 -12.03 -23.81
C THR A 220 11.79 -13.52 -23.67
N PHE A 221 10.75 -14.36 -23.55
CA PHE A 221 10.93 -15.80 -23.39
C PHE A 221 11.24 -16.51 -24.71
N ARG A 222 10.75 -16.00 -25.84
CA ARG A 222 11.20 -16.45 -27.16
C ARG A 222 12.70 -16.25 -27.33
N ASP A 223 13.17 -15.05 -27.01
CA ASP A 223 14.58 -14.69 -27.18
C ASP A 223 15.46 -15.46 -26.18
N LEU A 224 14.97 -15.71 -24.96
CA LEU A 224 15.65 -16.54 -23.96
C LEU A 224 15.74 -18.02 -24.36
N ALA A 225 14.70 -18.56 -25.00
CA ALA A 225 14.64 -19.95 -25.44
C ALA A 225 15.54 -20.22 -26.67
N GLY A 226 15.92 -19.18 -27.41
CA GLY A 226 16.75 -19.28 -28.59
C GLY A 226 16.01 -19.85 -29.81
N SER A 227 16.71 -19.95 -30.95
CA SER A 227 16.10 -20.30 -32.24
C SER A 227 15.52 -21.72 -32.33
N THR A 228 16.00 -22.65 -31.49
CA THR A 228 15.55 -24.05 -31.48
C THR A 228 14.25 -24.26 -30.70
N LEU A 229 13.93 -23.38 -29.75
CA LEU A 229 12.76 -23.49 -28.88
C LEU A 229 11.90 -22.22 -28.88
N ALA A 230 12.02 -21.40 -29.92
CA ALA A 230 11.37 -20.07 -30.01
C ALA A 230 9.85 -20.15 -29.81
N ASP A 231 9.19 -21.14 -30.40
CA ASP A 231 7.73 -21.30 -30.27
C ASP A 231 7.31 -21.70 -28.85
N GLN A 232 8.08 -22.58 -28.18
CA GLN A 232 7.80 -22.95 -26.78
C GLN A 232 8.09 -21.77 -25.84
N GLY A 233 9.16 -21.01 -26.09
CA GLY A 233 9.47 -19.78 -25.37
C GLY A 233 8.36 -18.73 -25.52
N THR A 234 7.84 -18.55 -26.73
CA THR A 234 6.72 -17.64 -27.01
C THR A 234 5.46 -18.08 -26.26
N ALA A 235 5.08 -19.36 -26.37
CA ALA A 235 3.89 -19.90 -25.71
C ALA A 235 3.99 -19.79 -24.18
N PHE A 236 5.15 -20.10 -23.62
CA PHE A 236 5.41 -19.93 -22.19
C PHE A 236 5.31 -18.46 -21.77
N GLY A 237 5.90 -17.55 -22.53
CA GLY A 237 5.83 -16.11 -22.26
C GLY A 237 4.41 -15.57 -22.26
N ILE A 238 3.58 -16.01 -23.22
CA ILE A 238 2.14 -15.65 -23.24
C ILE A 238 1.44 -16.17 -21.97
N ALA A 239 1.64 -17.44 -21.62
CA ALA A 239 1.01 -18.04 -20.44
C ALA A 239 1.45 -17.34 -19.13
N ALA A 240 2.74 -17.05 -18.99
CA ALA A 240 3.29 -16.32 -17.85
C ALA A 240 2.75 -14.88 -17.78
N GLY A 241 2.67 -14.20 -18.92
CA GLY A 241 2.09 -12.85 -19.03
C GLY A 241 0.60 -12.82 -18.63
N LEU A 242 -0.17 -13.81 -19.07
CA LEU A 242 -1.57 -13.97 -18.65
C LEU A 242 -1.67 -14.19 -17.13
N PHE A 243 -0.90 -15.12 -16.59
CA PHE A 243 -0.89 -15.43 -15.16
C PHE A 243 -0.54 -14.21 -14.30
N LEU A 244 0.53 -13.49 -14.65
CA LEU A 244 0.93 -12.27 -13.95
C LEU A 244 -0.16 -11.18 -14.04
N THR A 245 -0.80 -11.04 -15.19
CA THR A 245 -1.90 -10.07 -15.37
C THR A 245 -3.09 -10.42 -14.48
N VAL A 246 -3.44 -11.71 -14.35
CA VAL A 246 -4.50 -12.17 -13.43
C VAL A 246 -4.15 -11.82 -11.98
N LEU A 247 -2.93 -12.12 -11.53
CA LEU A 247 -2.49 -11.77 -10.18
C LEU A 247 -2.53 -10.26 -9.92
N LEU A 248 -2.01 -9.47 -10.86
CA LEU A 248 -1.94 -8.02 -10.75
C LEU A 248 -3.33 -7.36 -10.78
N SER A 249 -4.23 -7.87 -11.63
CA SER A 249 -5.62 -7.41 -11.66
C SER A 249 -6.37 -7.69 -10.36
N SER A 250 -6.00 -8.78 -9.67
CA SER A 250 -6.58 -9.22 -8.39
C SER A 250 -5.95 -8.56 -7.18
N TYR A 251 -4.95 -7.68 -7.38
CA TYR A 251 -4.25 -7.02 -6.28
C TYR A 251 -5.22 -6.21 -5.40
N ARG A 252 -5.21 -6.55 -4.09
CA ARG A 252 -6.00 -5.88 -3.04
C ARG A 252 -5.38 -4.54 -2.69
N ASP A 253 -6.23 -3.54 -2.50
CA ASP A 253 -5.76 -2.23 -2.07
C ASP A 253 -5.45 -2.25 -0.57
N ARG A 254 -4.19 -1.98 -0.21
CA ARG A 254 -3.69 -1.96 1.17
C ARG A 254 -3.31 -0.56 1.63
N SER A 255 -3.75 0.47 0.91
CA SER A 255 -3.39 1.86 1.18
C SER A 255 -4.20 2.54 2.29
N GLY A 256 -5.19 1.83 2.85
CA GLY A 256 -5.87 2.19 4.10
C GLY A 256 -4.88 2.42 5.22
#